data_AF-A0AA37NRG0-F1
#
_entry.id   AF-A0AA37NRG0-F1
#
_cell.length_a   1.000
_cell.length_b   1.000
_cell.length_c   1.000
_cell.angle_alpha   90.00
_cell.angle_beta   90.00
_cell.angle_gamma   90.00
#
_symmetry.space_group_name_H-M   'P 1'
#
loop_
_entity.id
_entity.type
_entity.pdbx_description
1 polymer ?
#
loop_
_entity_poly.entity_id
_entity_poly.type
_entity_poly.pdbx_seq_one_letter_code
_entity_poly.pdbx_strand_id
1 'polypeptide(L)'
;MGELGIHGPLASSQLFDLVALAVQRPDLENHIQQMAAALSTRQGVRAEIKTGLEALWQQHRHSNPAAARVIELVMNPVGTFVTTAPSLEEGDDASDLEADLDAYLETQRDEELDEGDVEGDLERLKAPLGHQIRTWMGSGMAQAATADPHAFDDEPQAPAFARVLERLHDEAYPGFSPAAQQQLASQVRTTILAIARDPDLRSEVYLISQTALGDCRDNLLDGFSKVMLAVRNRQMVLAVRAGKINEAQLNGLMGQQFRLSLLETATNRLIHQMKQRTDLPPWKAKWLQADPLETLAHAKAALKRPLQLPQDTAQDLTNLDFSALDPKDIAALHSEVLAQAADPQAYPAFLMRHETWRVGIQELHKTTFKPLEDDRDNDPFHQLPFPADHQSPAAFEYSRKASEIYSAWEASVNAHLHPLAAQAGGAMPPNHPRPPEAGPSRRTGPG
;
A
#
# COMPACT_ATOMS: atom_id res chain seq x y z
N MET A 1 -14.79 39.57 -28.63
CA MET A 1 -13.81 40.68 -28.61
C MET A 1 -14.51 42.03 -28.42
N GLY A 2 -15.42 42.45 -29.30
CA GLY A 2 -16.19 43.70 -29.13
C GLY A 2 -17.08 43.74 -27.86
N GLU A 3 -17.70 42.62 -27.50
CA GLU A 3 -18.52 42.51 -26.28
C GLU A 3 -17.71 42.41 -24.96
N LEU A 4 -16.39 42.20 -25.05
CA LEU A 4 -15.48 42.14 -23.90
C LEU A 4 -14.56 43.37 -23.77
N GLY A 5 -14.73 44.38 -24.64
CA GLY A 5 -13.92 45.61 -24.62
C GLY A 5 -12.46 45.45 -25.05
N ILE A 6 -12.07 44.32 -25.64
CA ILE A 6 -10.70 44.07 -26.10
C ILE A 6 -10.58 44.48 -27.58
N HIS A 7 -9.81 45.54 -27.85
CA HIS A 7 -9.62 46.13 -29.18
C HIS A 7 -8.18 45.93 -29.70
N GLY A 8 -8.03 45.64 -31.00
CA GLY A 8 -6.73 45.46 -31.66
C GLY A 8 -6.54 44.06 -32.29
N PRO A 9 -5.45 43.84 -33.05
CA PRO A 9 -5.17 42.55 -33.67
C PRO A 9 -4.94 41.46 -32.60
N LEU A 10 -5.37 40.23 -32.89
CA LEU A 10 -5.27 39.08 -31.99
C LEU A 10 -3.79 38.76 -31.71
N ALA A 11 -3.37 38.85 -30.44
CA ALA A 11 -2.00 38.59 -30.02
C ALA A 11 -1.97 37.85 -28.67
N SER A 12 -1.00 36.95 -28.47
CA SER A 12 -0.81 36.19 -27.23
C SER A 12 -0.68 37.07 -25.98
N SER A 13 -0.31 38.36 -26.11
CA SER A 13 -0.26 39.32 -25.00
C SER A 13 -1.64 39.62 -24.40
N GLN A 14 -2.73 39.39 -25.14
CA GLN A 14 -4.11 39.59 -24.69
C GLN A 14 -4.58 38.51 -23.71
N LEU A 15 -3.80 37.45 -23.48
CA LEU A 15 -4.08 36.46 -22.45
C LEU A 15 -4.05 37.08 -21.05
N PHE A 16 -3.15 38.03 -20.80
CA PHE A 16 -3.11 38.77 -19.53
C PHE A 16 -4.32 39.68 -19.35
N ASP A 17 -4.82 40.29 -20.43
CA ASP A 17 -6.03 41.11 -20.41
C ASP A 17 -7.28 40.26 -20.09
N LEU A 18 -7.35 39.04 -20.62
CA LEU A 18 -8.42 38.08 -20.30
C LEU A 18 -8.37 37.61 -18.84
N VAL A 19 -7.16 37.40 -18.29
CA VAL A 19 -6.98 37.09 -16.87
C VAL A 19 -7.41 38.26 -15.99
N ALA A 20 -7.03 39.50 -16.35
CA ALA A 20 -7.47 40.70 -15.65
C ALA A 20 -8.99 40.90 -15.74
N LEU A 21 -9.59 40.57 -16.88
CA LEU A 21 -11.04 40.62 -17.08
C LEU A 21 -11.76 39.56 -16.24
N ALA A 22 -11.18 38.36 -16.06
CA ALA A 22 -11.74 37.32 -15.19
C ALA A 22 -11.71 37.70 -13.71
N VAL A 23 -10.78 38.57 -13.29
CA VAL A 23 -10.79 39.19 -11.96
C VAL A 23 -11.92 40.22 -11.83
N GLN A 24 -12.12 41.06 -12.85
CA GLN A 24 -13.09 42.16 -12.80
C GLN A 24 -14.54 41.71 -13.05
N ARG A 25 -14.73 40.66 -13.85
CA ARG A 25 -16.02 40.13 -14.31
C ARG A 25 -16.04 38.60 -14.23
N PRO A 26 -16.02 38.03 -13.01
CA PRO A 26 -16.06 36.58 -12.81
C PRO A 26 -17.37 35.96 -13.31
N ASP A 27 -18.44 36.76 -13.49
CA ASP A 27 -19.70 36.35 -14.10
C ASP A 27 -19.56 35.93 -15.57
N LEU A 28 -18.52 36.37 -16.27
CA LEU A 28 -18.25 36.06 -17.67
C LEU A 28 -17.20 34.97 -17.87
N GLU A 29 -16.81 34.27 -16.79
CA GLU A 29 -15.69 33.32 -16.77
C GLU A 29 -15.73 32.30 -17.93
N ASN A 30 -16.88 31.66 -18.17
CA ASN A 30 -17.01 30.66 -19.24
C ASN A 30 -16.72 31.24 -20.64
N HIS A 31 -17.14 32.48 -20.88
CA HIS A 31 -16.90 33.15 -22.17
C HIS A 31 -15.43 33.57 -22.30
N ILE A 32 -14.81 33.99 -21.19
CA ILE A 32 -13.38 34.32 -21.11
C ILE A 32 -12.52 33.07 -21.33
N GLN A 33 -12.88 31.94 -20.73
CA GLN A 33 -12.21 30.65 -20.91
C GLN A 33 -12.26 30.17 -22.36
N GLN A 34 -13.43 30.24 -23.01
CA GLN A 34 -13.58 29.89 -24.43
C GLN A 34 -12.68 30.75 -25.33
N MET A 35 -12.58 32.05 -25.06
CA MET A 35 -11.69 32.94 -25.81
C MET A 35 -10.21 32.71 -25.51
N ALA A 36 -9.86 32.43 -24.25
CA ALA A 36 -8.49 32.12 -23.86
C ALA A 36 -8.01 30.79 -24.49
N ALA A 37 -8.86 29.77 -24.52
CA ALA A 37 -8.59 28.52 -25.24
C ALA A 37 -8.39 28.77 -26.73
N ALA A 38 -9.29 29.51 -27.39
CA ALA A 38 -9.18 29.80 -28.82
C ALA A 38 -7.90 30.57 -29.20
N LEU A 39 -7.43 31.47 -28.33
CA LEU A 39 -6.16 32.20 -28.49
C LEU A 39 -4.96 31.28 -28.30
N SER A 40 -4.96 30.45 -27.25
CA SER A 40 -3.89 29.50 -26.94
C SER A 40 -3.74 28.44 -28.03
N THR A 41 -4.83 27.92 -28.59
CA THR A 41 -4.80 26.94 -29.67
C THR A 41 -4.32 27.55 -30.99
N ARG A 42 -4.63 28.83 -31.28
CA ARG A 42 -4.25 29.47 -32.56
C ARG A 42 -2.85 30.05 -32.60
N GLN A 43 -2.30 30.52 -31.47
CA GLN A 43 -1.00 31.20 -31.44
C GLN A 43 0.06 30.49 -30.58
N GLY A 44 -0.34 29.48 -29.80
CA GLY A 44 0.52 28.86 -28.80
C GLY A 44 0.84 29.80 -27.64
N VAL A 45 1.23 29.23 -26.50
CA VAL A 45 1.70 30.01 -25.34
C VAL A 45 3.22 30.04 -25.36
N ARG A 46 3.79 31.21 -25.65
CA ARG A 46 5.25 31.41 -25.63
C ARG A 46 5.77 31.27 -24.19
N ALA A 47 7.00 30.79 -24.02
CA ALA A 47 7.61 30.53 -22.71
C ALA A 47 7.58 31.77 -21.78
N GLU A 48 7.83 32.96 -22.32
CA GLU A 48 7.79 34.24 -21.59
C GLU A 48 6.40 34.55 -21.02
N ILE A 49 5.34 34.19 -21.74
CA ILE A 49 3.96 34.37 -21.31
C ILE A 49 3.61 33.32 -20.24
N LYS A 50 4.10 32.09 -20.38
CA LYS A 50 3.90 31.01 -19.40
C LYS A 50 4.45 31.38 -18.03
N THR A 51 5.66 31.92 -17.95
CA THR A 51 6.26 32.37 -16.68
C THR A 51 5.47 33.52 -16.05
N GLY A 52 4.99 34.47 -16.85
CA GLY A 52 4.13 35.55 -16.36
C GLY A 52 2.78 35.06 -15.84
N LEU A 53 2.19 34.07 -16.51
CA LEU A 53 0.93 33.43 -16.10
C LEU A 53 1.11 32.58 -14.83
N GLU A 54 2.22 31.86 -14.67
CA GLU A 54 2.56 31.13 -13.44
C GLU A 54 2.63 32.05 -12.22
N ALA A 55 3.25 33.23 -12.36
CA ALA A 55 3.32 34.22 -11.30
C ALA A 55 1.92 34.77 -10.92
N LEU A 56 1.10 35.09 -11.92
CA LEU A 56 -0.28 35.54 -11.69
C LEU A 56 -1.16 34.43 -11.10
N TRP A 57 -0.94 33.18 -11.47
CA TRP A 57 -1.67 32.04 -10.91
C TRP A 57 -1.39 31.90 -9.41
N GLN A 58 -0.12 31.98 -9.01
CA GLN A 58 0.26 31.96 -7.59
C GLN A 58 -0.41 33.09 -6.78
N GLN A 59 -0.55 34.27 -7.38
CA GLN A 59 -1.18 35.44 -6.76
C GLN A 59 -2.71 35.32 -6.67
N HIS A 60 -3.36 34.76 -7.70
CA HIS A 60 -4.82 34.74 -7.82
C HIS A 60 -5.49 33.43 -7.37
N ARG A 61 -4.76 32.32 -7.21
CA ARG A 61 -5.34 30.99 -6.87
C ARG A 61 -6.17 30.93 -5.58
N HIS A 62 -5.93 31.83 -4.63
CA HIS A 62 -6.69 31.92 -3.37
C HIS A 62 -7.68 33.09 -3.33
N SER A 63 -7.47 34.12 -4.15
CA SER A 63 -8.19 35.40 -4.06
C SER A 63 -9.19 35.62 -5.21
N ASN A 64 -8.93 35.04 -6.39
CA ASN A 64 -9.74 35.22 -7.60
C ASN A 64 -9.80 33.90 -8.41
N PRO A 65 -10.66 32.95 -8.02
CA PRO A 65 -10.70 31.60 -8.60
C PRO A 65 -11.01 31.57 -10.09
N ALA A 66 -11.81 32.50 -10.60
CA ALA A 66 -12.13 32.61 -12.02
C ALA A 66 -10.89 32.93 -12.87
N ALA A 67 -10.04 33.83 -12.38
CA ALA A 67 -8.79 34.17 -13.05
C ALA A 67 -7.78 33.01 -13.00
N ALA A 68 -7.71 32.29 -11.87
CA ALA A 68 -6.83 31.13 -11.74
C ALA A 68 -7.18 30.01 -12.73
N ARG A 69 -8.48 29.73 -12.94
CA ARG A 69 -8.94 28.71 -13.91
C ARG A 69 -8.70 29.12 -15.36
N VAL A 70 -8.85 30.40 -15.70
CA VAL A 70 -8.47 30.91 -17.03
C VAL A 70 -6.97 30.72 -17.27
N ILE A 71 -6.13 30.95 -16.27
CA ILE A 71 -4.69 30.72 -16.36
C ILE A 71 -4.35 29.23 -16.52
N GLU A 72 -4.96 28.35 -15.73
CA GLU A 72 -4.77 26.89 -15.81
C GLU A 72 -5.13 26.34 -17.19
N LEU A 73 -6.27 26.78 -17.74
CA LEU A 73 -6.71 26.39 -19.09
C LEU A 73 -5.72 26.82 -20.18
N VAL A 74 -5.13 28.01 -20.03
CA VAL A 74 -4.13 28.53 -20.97
C VAL A 74 -2.81 27.77 -20.84
N MET A 75 -2.41 27.41 -19.62
CA MET A 75 -1.16 26.69 -19.36
C MET A 75 -1.23 25.20 -19.70
N ASN A 76 -2.42 24.60 -19.70
CA ASN A 76 -2.64 23.18 -19.99
C ASN A 76 -3.85 22.96 -20.93
N PRO A 77 -3.75 23.30 -22.23
CA PRO A 77 -4.86 23.23 -23.16
C PRO A 77 -5.26 21.81 -23.59
N VAL A 78 -4.51 20.76 -23.20
CA VAL A 78 -4.70 19.37 -23.69
C VAL A 78 -5.61 18.51 -22.77
N GLY A 79 -6.29 19.11 -21.79
CA GLY A 79 -7.39 18.44 -21.07
C GLY A 79 -8.69 18.42 -21.90
N THR A 80 -8.68 17.77 -23.06
CA THR A 80 -9.74 17.84 -24.07
C THR A 80 -11.07 17.23 -23.60
N PHE A 81 -12.09 18.09 -23.55
CA PHE A 81 -13.49 17.73 -23.75
C PHE A 81 -13.65 16.89 -25.03
N VAL A 82 -14.35 15.77 -24.94
CA VAL A 82 -15.05 15.14 -26.07
C VAL A 82 -16.51 14.96 -25.69
N THR A 83 -17.35 15.83 -26.24
CA THR A 83 -18.78 15.57 -26.46
C THR A 83 -18.93 14.89 -27.81
N THR A 84 -19.29 13.62 -27.85
CA THR A 84 -19.98 12.99 -28.98
C THR A 84 -20.74 11.76 -28.50
N ALA A 85 -22.06 11.84 -28.51
CA ALA A 85 -22.93 10.67 -28.55
C ALA A 85 -22.84 10.06 -29.97
N PRO A 86 -22.77 8.73 -30.11
CA PRO A 86 -23.08 8.08 -31.38
C PRO A 86 -24.55 7.66 -31.39
N SER A 87 -25.25 8.15 -32.40
CA SER A 87 -26.55 7.66 -32.86
C SER A 87 -26.43 6.19 -33.25
N LEU A 88 -27.33 5.35 -32.73
CA LEU A 88 -27.57 4.01 -33.25
C LEU A 88 -28.35 4.14 -34.56
N GLU A 89 -27.71 3.85 -35.69
CA GLU A 89 -28.40 3.45 -36.92
C GLU A 89 -28.10 1.97 -37.19
N GLU A 90 -29.18 1.23 -37.39
CA GLU A 90 -29.25 -0.18 -37.72
C GLU A 90 -28.68 -0.44 -39.13
N GLY A 91 -27.96 -1.54 -39.31
CA GLY A 91 -27.58 -2.04 -40.63
C GLY A 91 -26.91 -3.41 -40.56
N ASP A 92 -27.56 -4.41 -41.15
CA ASP A 92 -27.12 -5.79 -41.36
C ASP A 92 -25.71 -5.92 -41.97
N ASP A 93 -24.85 -6.74 -41.38
CA ASP A 93 -24.11 -7.80 -42.10
C ASP A 93 -23.35 -8.72 -41.13
N ALA A 94 -23.82 -9.96 -40.98
CA ALA A 94 -23.32 -10.92 -39.99
C ALA A 94 -22.05 -11.69 -40.43
N SER A 95 -21.39 -11.28 -41.51
CA SER A 95 -20.14 -11.91 -42.00
C SER A 95 -18.87 -11.10 -41.74
N ASP A 96 -18.99 -9.80 -41.43
CA ASP A 96 -17.85 -8.99 -40.95
C ASP A 96 -17.67 -9.14 -39.44
N LEU A 97 -18.67 -9.67 -38.73
CA LEU A 97 -18.63 -9.84 -37.27
C LEU A 97 -17.56 -10.83 -36.79
N GLU A 98 -17.11 -11.80 -37.60
CA GLU A 98 -16.11 -12.79 -37.19
C GLU A 98 -14.68 -12.27 -37.41
N ALA A 99 -14.45 -11.50 -38.48
CA ALA A 99 -13.19 -10.78 -38.70
C ALA A 99 -13.07 -9.56 -37.77
N ASP A 100 -14.18 -8.88 -37.49
CA ASP A 100 -14.25 -7.86 -36.44
C ASP A 100 -14.18 -8.48 -35.05
N LEU A 101 -14.63 -9.72 -34.81
CA LEU A 101 -14.44 -10.37 -33.50
C LEU A 101 -12.99 -10.83 -33.31
N ASP A 102 -12.32 -11.32 -34.34
CA ASP A 102 -10.88 -11.66 -34.25
C ASP A 102 -10.03 -10.39 -34.15
N ALA A 103 -10.35 -9.32 -34.90
CA ALA A 103 -9.71 -8.02 -34.76
C ALA A 103 -10.08 -7.36 -33.43
N TYR A 104 -11.30 -7.51 -32.92
CA TYR A 104 -11.74 -7.04 -31.61
C TYR A 104 -11.15 -7.87 -30.48
N LEU A 105 -10.86 -9.16 -30.67
CA LEU A 105 -10.19 -10.02 -29.70
C LEU A 105 -8.66 -9.83 -29.74
N GLU A 106 -8.08 -9.43 -30.89
CA GLU A 106 -6.68 -8.98 -30.98
C GLU A 106 -6.52 -7.56 -30.45
N THR A 107 -7.42 -6.63 -30.74
CA THR A 107 -7.43 -5.31 -30.11
C THR A 107 -7.88 -5.37 -28.66
N GLN A 108 -8.73 -6.32 -28.22
CA GLN A 108 -8.96 -6.55 -26.78
C GLN A 108 -7.80 -7.30 -26.14
N ARG A 109 -7.02 -8.12 -26.87
CA ARG A 109 -5.76 -8.63 -26.33
C ARG A 109 -4.74 -7.52 -26.15
N ASP A 110 -4.71 -6.54 -27.06
CA ASP A 110 -3.78 -5.41 -26.99
C ASP A 110 -4.32 -4.22 -26.17
N GLU A 111 -5.65 -4.10 -25.94
CA GLU A 111 -6.31 -3.06 -25.13
C GLU A 111 -6.79 -3.57 -23.75
N GLU A 112 -6.81 -4.88 -23.48
CA GLU A 112 -6.92 -5.45 -22.11
C GLU A 112 -5.54 -5.78 -21.50
N LEU A 113 -4.43 -5.46 -22.19
CA LEU A 113 -3.06 -5.55 -21.67
C LEU A 113 -2.47 -4.20 -21.23
N ASP A 114 -3.29 -3.21 -20.87
CA ASP A 114 -2.78 -1.93 -20.36
C ASP A 114 -3.44 -1.51 -19.03
N GLU A 115 -3.07 -2.24 -17.97
CA GLU A 115 -2.99 -1.75 -16.59
C GLU A 115 -2.13 -2.73 -15.74
N GLY A 116 -0.81 -2.51 -15.65
CA GLY A 116 0.03 -3.05 -14.56
C GLY A 116 0.63 -4.46 -14.68
N ASP A 117 1.18 -4.84 -15.84
CA ASP A 117 1.85 -6.15 -15.99
C ASP A 117 3.23 -6.20 -15.30
N VAL A 118 3.42 -7.22 -14.45
CA VAL A 118 4.68 -7.53 -13.76
C VAL A 118 5.80 -7.79 -14.76
N GLU A 119 5.50 -8.41 -15.91
CA GLU A 119 6.48 -8.71 -16.95
C GLU A 119 7.07 -7.42 -17.54
N GLY A 120 6.21 -6.45 -17.89
CA GLY A 120 6.64 -5.13 -18.35
C GLY A 120 7.44 -4.33 -17.32
N ASP A 121 7.14 -4.46 -16.03
CA ASP A 121 7.93 -3.78 -14.98
C ASP A 121 9.29 -4.47 -14.73
N LEU A 122 9.37 -5.79 -14.92
CA LEU A 122 10.63 -6.54 -14.87
C LEU A 122 11.55 -6.24 -16.06
N GLU A 123 11.01 -6.02 -17.26
CA GLU A 123 11.78 -5.61 -18.44
C GLU A 123 12.47 -4.26 -18.24
N ARG A 124 11.92 -3.39 -17.38
CA ARG A 124 12.48 -2.07 -17.05
C ARG A 124 13.63 -2.14 -16.03
N LEU A 125 13.95 -3.32 -15.49
CA LEU A 125 15.02 -3.49 -14.49
C LEU A 125 16.38 -3.09 -15.08
N LYS A 126 17.05 -2.10 -14.47
CA LYS A 126 18.32 -1.58 -15.02
C LYS A 126 19.53 -2.42 -14.61
N ALA A 127 19.44 -3.12 -13.47
CA ALA A 127 20.57 -3.85 -12.91
C ALA A 127 20.12 -5.03 -12.02
N PRO A 128 20.92 -6.11 -11.93
CA PRO A 128 20.59 -7.30 -11.15
C PRO A 128 20.62 -7.02 -9.64
N LEU A 129 20.16 -7.99 -8.84
CA LEU A 129 19.97 -7.84 -7.40
C LEU A 129 21.26 -7.43 -6.67
N GLY A 130 22.41 -8.00 -7.02
CA GLY A 130 23.69 -7.69 -6.40
C GLY A 130 24.14 -6.25 -6.61
N HIS A 131 23.72 -5.62 -7.71
CA HIS A 131 23.90 -4.18 -7.90
C HIS A 131 23.04 -3.39 -6.91
N GLN A 132 21.76 -3.71 -6.81
CA GLN A 132 20.83 -3.02 -5.90
C GLN A 132 21.25 -3.18 -4.43
N ILE A 133 21.74 -4.36 -4.05
CA ILE A 133 22.31 -4.62 -2.72
C ILE A 133 23.48 -3.65 -2.44
N ARG A 134 24.40 -3.49 -3.39
CA ARG A 134 25.51 -2.55 -3.24
C ARG A 134 25.05 -1.10 -3.15
N THR A 135 24.04 -0.71 -3.93
CA THR A 135 23.46 0.64 -3.90
C THR A 135 22.94 0.98 -2.50
N TRP A 136 22.19 0.08 -1.86
CA TRP A 136 21.59 0.33 -0.55
C TRP A 136 22.56 0.17 0.64
N MET A 137 23.52 -0.75 0.54
CA MET A 137 24.44 -1.08 1.65
C MET A 137 25.80 -0.37 1.58
N GLY A 138 26.24 0.03 0.37
CA GLY A 138 27.62 0.36 0.08
C GLY A 138 28.51 -0.89 -0.04
N SER A 139 29.57 -0.82 -0.85
CA SER A 139 30.38 -1.99 -1.24
C SER A 139 30.95 -2.78 -0.05
N GLY A 140 31.45 -2.11 0.98
CA GLY A 140 32.05 -2.78 2.15
C GLY A 140 31.03 -3.54 3.00
N MET A 141 29.84 -2.97 3.22
CA MET A 141 28.79 -3.61 4.01
C MET A 141 28.09 -4.73 3.22
N ALA A 142 27.93 -4.56 1.91
CA ALA A 142 27.41 -5.60 1.03
C ALA A 142 28.29 -6.86 1.06
N GLN A 143 29.60 -6.70 0.95
CA GLN A 143 30.56 -7.80 1.03
C GLN A 143 30.50 -8.53 2.38
N ALA A 144 30.36 -7.78 3.48
CA ALA A 144 30.23 -8.37 4.82
C ALA A 144 28.90 -9.10 5.05
N ALA A 145 27.84 -8.71 4.34
CA ALA A 145 26.50 -9.24 4.50
C ALA A 145 26.29 -10.58 3.79
N THR A 146 26.75 -10.70 2.54
CA THR A 146 26.47 -11.84 1.67
C THR A 146 27.71 -12.63 1.24
N ALA A 147 28.91 -12.22 1.66
CA ALA A 147 30.23 -12.64 1.14
C ALA A 147 30.47 -12.27 -0.33
N ASP A 148 29.48 -12.48 -1.20
CA ASP A 148 29.39 -11.96 -2.56
C ASP A 148 27.99 -11.34 -2.80
N PRO A 149 27.89 -10.02 -3.08
CA PRO A 149 26.61 -9.37 -3.38
C PRO A 149 25.86 -9.97 -4.58
N HIS A 150 26.58 -10.60 -5.53
CA HIS A 150 25.98 -11.18 -6.73
C HIS A 150 25.55 -12.65 -6.57
N ALA A 151 25.73 -13.23 -5.37
CA ALA A 151 25.44 -14.65 -5.12
C ALA A 151 23.98 -15.07 -5.40
N PHE A 152 23.07 -14.10 -5.48
CA PHE A 152 21.63 -14.34 -5.67
C PHE A 152 21.12 -13.89 -7.04
N ASP A 153 21.98 -13.39 -7.93
CA ASP A 153 21.55 -12.82 -9.22
C ASP A 153 20.90 -13.86 -10.13
N ASP A 154 21.33 -15.13 -10.03
CA ASP A 154 20.83 -16.24 -10.84
C ASP A 154 19.58 -16.92 -10.25
N GLU A 155 19.08 -16.46 -9.09
CA GLU A 155 17.85 -17.03 -8.52
C GLU A 155 16.62 -16.60 -9.35
N PRO A 156 15.72 -17.52 -9.78
CA PRO A 156 14.68 -17.23 -10.79
C PRO A 156 13.77 -16.05 -10.46
N GLN A 157 13.58 -15.76 -9.18
CA GLN A 157 12.67 -14.71 -8.71
C GLN A 157 13.40 -13.47 -8.15
N ALA A 158 14.74 -13.48 -8.14
CA ALA A 158 15.54 -12.35 -7.68
C ALA A 158 15.31 -11.04 -8.46
N PRO A 159 15.03 -11.04 -9.78
CA PRO A 159 14.74 -9.81 -10.53
C PRO A 159 13.58 -9.00 -9.94
N ALA A 160 12.56 -9.66 -9.38
CA ALA A 160 11.41 -8.96 -8.80
C ALA A 160 11.79 -8.12 -7.58
N PHE A 161 12.57 -8.70 -6.67
CA PHE A 161 13.06 -7.95 -5.51
C PHE A 161 14.09 -6.88 -5.91
N ALA A 162 14.94 -7.16 -6.90
CA ALA A 162 15.85 -6.15 -7.46
C ALA A 162 15.07 -4.93 -7.99
N ARG A 163 13.97 -5.17 -8.73
CA ARG A 163 13.12 -4.11 -9.27
C ARG A 163 12.43 -3.31 -8.18
N VAL A 164 11.89 -3.97 -7.14
CA VAL A 164 11.33 -3.27 -5.97
C VAL A 164 12.39 -2.36 -5.33
N LEU A 165 13.61 -2.84 -5.10
CA LEU A 165 14.69 -2.04 -4.50
C LEU A 165 15.09 -0.84 -5.38
N GLU A 166 15.11 -1.02 -6.69
CA GLU A 166 15.40 0.05 -7.65
C GLU A 166 14.31 1.13 -7.64
N ARG A 167 13.04 0.72 -7.75
CA ARG A 167 11.92 1.67 -7.72
C ARG A 167 11.81 2.38 -6.38
N LEU A 168 12.08 1.70 -5.27
CA LEU A 168 12.14 2.34 -3.97
C LEU A 168 13.19 3.44 -3.94
N HIS A 169 14.36 3.18 -4.52
CA HIS A 169 15.46 4.14 -4.57
C HIS A 169 15.17 5.32 -5.53
N ASP A 170 14.62 5.04 -6.71
CA ASP A 170 14.47 6.02 -7.77
C ASP A 170 13.15 6.81 -7.67
N GLU A 171 12.05 6.17 -7.27
CA GLU A 171 10.70 6.75 -7.27
C GLU A 171 10.29 7.25 -5.87
N ALA A 172 10.47 6.42 -4.84
CA ALA A 172 9.97 6.69 -3.50
C ALA A 172 10.95 7.52 -2.65
N TYR A 173 12.21 7.08 -2.56
CA TYR A 173 13.24 7.64 -1.70
C TYR A 173 13.43 9.16 -1.83
N PRO A 174 13.46 9.77 -3.03
CA PRO A 174 13.68 11.22 -3.19
C PRO A 174 12.50 12.06 -2.66
N GLY A 175 11.30 11.49 -2.60
CA GLY A 175 10.10 12.16 -2.10
C GLY A 175 9.98 12.20 -0.58
N PHE A 176 10.80 11.44 0.14
CA PHE A 176 10.75 11.33 1.59
C PHE A 176 11.57 12.39 2.32
N SER A 177 11.16 12.72 3.55
CA SER A 177 11.96 13.55 4.46
C SER A 177 13.30 12.88 4.81
N PRO A 178 14.34 13.63 5.24
CA PRO A 178 15.63 13.03 5.60
C PRO A 178 15.55 11.95 6.68
N ALA A 179 14.65 12.11 7.66
CA ALA A 179 14.43 11.10 8.71
C ALA A 179 13.81 9.81 8.14
N ALA A 180 12.82 9.96 7.27
CA ALA A 180 12.15 8.85 6.60
C ALA A 180 13.09 8.10 5.63
N GLN A 181 13.95 8.83 4.92
CA GLN A 181 15.00 8.24 4.09
C GLN A 181 15.95 7.37 4.92
N GLN A 182 16.40 7.87 6.08
CA GLN A 182 17.25 7.09 6.98
C GLN A 182 16.55 5.83 7.51
N GLN A 183 15.27 5.95 7.88
CA GLN A 183 14.49 4.81 8.33
C GLN A 183 14.31 3.76 7.22
N LEU A 184 13.93 4.17 6.01
CA LEU A 184 13.77 3.28 4.86
C LEU A 184 15.09 2.59 4.51
N ALA A 185 16.19 3.34 4.45
CA ALA A 185 17.52 2.77 4.23
C ALA A 185 17.90 1.74 5.31
N SER A 186 17.60 2.02 6.58
CA SER A 186 17.81 1.05 7.66
C SER A 186 16.98 -0.22 7.46
N GLN A 187 15.70 -0.06 7.12
CA GLN A 187 14.78 -1.18 6.86
C GLN A 187 15.25 -2.05 5.69
N VAL A 188 15.61 -1.44 4.55
CA VAL A 188 16.17 -2.15 3.39
C VAL A 188 17.42 -2.93 3.77
N ARG A 189 18.35 -2.32 4.52
CA ARG A 189 19.58 -2.99 4.98
C ARG A 189 19.27 -4.18 5.88
N THR A 190 18.34 -4.04 6.81
CA THR A 190 17.89 -5.14 7.68
C THR A 190 17.30 -6.28 6.86
N THR A 191 16.47 -5.99 5.85
CA THR A 191 15.91 -6.99 4.94
C THR A 191 17.01 -7.73 4.17
N ILE A 192 17.96 -7.00 3.56
CA ILE A 192 19.06 -7.62 2.81
C ILE A 192 19.88 -8.55 3.73
N LEU A 193 20.20 -8.11 4.95
CA LEU A 193 20.92 -8.93 5.93
C LEU A 193 20.14 -10.19 6.34
N ALA A 194 18.81 -10.10 6.41
CA ALA A 194 17.96 -11.21 6.80
C ALA A 194 17.87 -12.26 5.68
N ILE A 195 17.58 -11.85 4.45
CA ILE A 195 17.45 -12.77 3.30
C ILE A 195 18.80 -13.42 2.93
N ALA A 196 19.91 -12.75 3.21
CA ALA A 196 21.25 -13.30 3.00
C ALA A 196 21.53 -14.54 3.85
N ARG A 197 20.87 -14.65 5.02
CA ARG A 197 21.11 -15.71 6.02
C ARG A 197 20.04 -16.78 6.02
N ASP A 198 18.96 -16.59 5.28
CA ASP A 198 17.74 -17.39 5.39
C ASP A 198 17.11 -17.60 4.00
N PRO A 199 17.34 -18.76 3.36
CA PRO A 199 16.87 -19.03 2.00
C PRO A 199 15.33 -19.12 1.91
N ASP A 200 14.66 -19.57 2.97
CA ASP A 200 13.20 -19.63 2.99
C ASP A 200 12.62 -18.21 2.98
N LEU A 201 13.15 -17.35 3.86
CA LEU A 201 12.75 -15.94 3.92
C LEU A 201 13.09 -15.22 2.62
N ARG A 202 14.24 -15.52 2.00
CA ARG A 202 14.61 -14.95 0.71
C ARG A 202 13.60 -15.29 -0.38
N SER A 203 13.19 -16.56 -0.45
CA SER A 203 12.18 -17.03 -1.40
C SER A 203 10.82 -16.36 -1.16
N GLU A 204 10.39 -16.23 0.11
CA GLU A 204 9.16 -15.53 0.48
C GLU A 204 9.20 -14.05 0.07
N VAL A 205 10.33 -13.36 0.33
CA VAL A 205 10.52 -11.96 -0.06
C VAL A 205 10.45 -11.79 -1.57
N TYR A 206 10.98 -12.73 -2.35
CA TYR A 206 10.87 -12.67 -3.81
C TYR A 206 9.44 -12.81 -4.31
N LEU A 207 8.68 -13.75 -3.75
CA LEU A 207 7.25 -13.93 -4.07
C LEU A 207 6.43 -12.69 -3.72
N ILE A 208 6.61 -12.12 -2.52
CA ILE A 208 5.95 -10.87 -2.12
C ILE A 208 6.31 -9.75 -3.11
N SER A 209 7.58 -9.67 -3.50
CA SER A 209 8.05 -8.66 -4.44
C SER A 209 7.40 -8.79 -5.82
N GLN A 210 7.17 -10.00 -6.32
CA GLN A 210 6.42 -10.19 -7.58
C GLN A 210 5.01 -9.62 -7.48
N THR A 211 4.31 -9.87 -6.37
CA THR A 211 2.96 -9.32 -6.16
C THR A 211 2.93 -7.82 -5.91
N ALA A 212 4.09 -7.21 -5.61
CA ALA A 212 4.24 -5.78 -5.37
C ALA A 212 4.48 -4.98 -6.65
N LEU A 213 4.95 -5.65 -7.72
CA LEU A 213 5.24 -5.02 -8.99
C LEU A 213 3.95 -4.78 -9.81
N GLY A 214 3.98 -3.75 -10.64
CA GLY A 214 2.84 -3.18 -11.36
C GLY A 214 2.95 -1.64 -11.44
N ASP A 215 2.18 -0.98 -12.31
CA ASP A 215 2.39 0.42 -12.66
C ASP A 215 2.08 1.44 -11.54
N CYS A 216 1.39 1.02 -10.47
CA CYS A 216 1.06 1.90 -9.34
C CYS A 216 2.22 1.98 -8.33
N ARG A 217 2.75 3.20 -8.12
CA ARG A 217 3.73 3.54 -7.07
C ARG A 217 3.28 3.15 -5.66
N ASP A 218 1.97 3.08 -5.44
CA ASP A 218 1.34 2.68 -4.19
C ASP A 218 1.55 1.19 -3.87
N ASN A 219 1.46 0.32 -4.88
CA ASN A 219 1.69 -1.12 -4.72
C ASN A 219 3.13 -1.44 -4.30
N LEU A 220 4.09 -0.58 -4.69
CA LEU A 220 5.49 -0.70 -4.31
C LEU A 220 5.71 -0.51 -2.80
N LEU A 221 5.11 0.53 -2.20
CA LEU A 221 5.27 0.80 -0.77
C LEU A 221 4.51 -0.20 0.09
N ASP A 222 3.29 -0.57 -0.32
CA ASP A 222 2.53 -1.63 0.35
C ASP A 222 3.27 -2.97 0.28
N GLY A 223 3.74 -3.35 -0.91
CA GLY A 223 4.52 -4.56 -1.13
C GLY A 223 5.81 -4.62 -0.34
N PHE A 224 6.56 -3.51 -0.27
CA PHE A 224 7.75 -3.44 0.59
C PHE A 224 7.38 -3.53 2.08
N SER A 225 6.25 -2.97 2.49
CA SER A 225 5.78 -3.13 3.87
C SER A 225 5.48 -4.60 4.22
N LYS A 226 4.97 -5.39 3.27
CA LYS A 226 4.77 -6.85 3.42
C LYS A 226 6.10 -7.60 3.50
N VAL A 227 7.10 -7.21 2.71
CA VAL A 227 8.48 -7.74 2.83
C VAL A 227 9.03 -7.50 4.24
N MET A 228 8.89 -6.28 4.76
CA MET A 228 9.32 -5.94 6.13
C MET A 228 8.57 -6.75 7.19
N LEU A 229 7.28 -7.02 6.98
CA LEU A 229 6.48 -7.85 7.85
C LEU A 229 6.97 -9.30 7.86
N ALA A 230 7.25 -9.90 6.70
CA ALA A 230 7.80 -11.25 6.58
C ALA A 230 9.16 -11.38 7.30
N VAL A 231 10.07 -10.43 7.06
CA VAL A 231 11.39 -10.38 7.73
C VAL A 231 11.23 -10.33 9.25
N ARG A 232 10.35 -9.46 9.76
CA ARG A 232 10.09 -9.34 11.19
C ARG A 232 9.48 -10.61 11.77
N ASN A 233 8.52 -11.20 11.08
CA ASN A 233 7.86 -12.42 11.49
C ASN A 233 8.88 -13.56 11.63
N ARG A 234 9.80 -13.70 10.67
CA ARG A 234 10.90 -14.66 10.75
C ARG A 234 11.87 -14.36 11.90
N GLN A 235 12.27 -13.11 12.07
CA GLN A 235 13.15 -12.69 13.18
C GLN A 235 12.52 -12.98 14.56
N MET A 236 11.20 -12.82 14.68
CA MET A 236 10.46 -13.11 15.90
C MET A 236 10.46 -14.61 16.21
N VAL A 237 10.23 -15.48 15.23
CA VAL A 237 10.38 -16.94 15.41
C VAL A 237 11.80 -17.30 15.83
N LEU A 238 12.82 -16.73 15.18
CA LEU A 238 14.22 -16.97 15.53
C LEU A 238 14.56 -16.49 16.95
N ALA A 239 14.00 -15.36 17.38
CA ALA A 239 14.17 -14.84 18.73
C ALA A 239 13.49 -15.72 19.78
N VAL A 240 12.32 -16.28 19.47
CA VAL A 240 11.65 -17.29 20.31
C VAL A 240 12.52 -18.55 20.43
N ARG A 241 13.00 -19.09 19.30
CA ARG A 241 13.90 -20.26 19.27
C ARG A 241 15.17 -20.05 20.07
N ALA A 242 15.71 -18.83 20.06
CA ALA A 242 16.88 -18.44 20.83
C ALA A 242 16.59 -18.11 22.31
N GLY A 243 15.34 -18.26 22.78
CA GLY A 243 14.93 -17.96 24.16
C GLY A 243 14.94 -16.47 24.51
N LYS A 244 14.99 -15.57 23.51
CA LYS A 244 15.02 -14.11 23.70
C LYS A 244 13.63 -13.50 23.87
N ILE A 245 12.61 -14.20 23.37
CA ILE A 245 11.19 -13.81 23.47
C ILE A 245 10.45 -14.95 24.18
N ASN A 246 9.79 -14.62 25.28
CA ASN A 246 8.87 -15.52 25.96
C ASN A 246 7.42 -15.35 25.47
N GLU A 247 6.52 -16.19 25.96
CA GLU A 247 5.10 -16.18 25.55
C GLU A 247 4.40 -14.83 25.78
N ALA A 248 4.63 -14.20 26.94
CA ALA A 248 4.01 -12.90 27.24
C ALA A 248 4.49 -11.80 26.29
N GLN A 249 5.78 -11.81 25.94
CA GLN A 249 6.35 -10.89 24.96
C GLN A 249 5.79 -11.15 23.55
N LEU A 250 5.70 -12.42 23.13
CA LEU A 250 5.10 -12.80 21.85
C LEU A 250 3.64 -12.33 21.77
N ASN A 251 2.84 -12.63 22.80
CA ASN A 251 1.44 -12.18 22.87
C ASN A 251 1.32 -10.65 22.90
N GLY A 252 2.25 -9.95 23.57
CA GLY A 252 2.29 -8.48 23.53
C GLY A 252 2.52 -7.94 22.12
N LEU A 253 3.47 -8.53 21.38
CA LEU A 253 3.76 -8.15 19.99
C LEU A 253 2.59 -8.47 19.04
N MET A 254 1.95 -9.63 19.21
CA MET A 254 0.75 -9.99 18.45
C MET A 254 -0.42 -9.05 18.74
N GLY A 255 -0.57 -8.56 19.97
CA GLY A 255 -1.58 -7.57 20.32
C GLY A 255 -1.39 -6.25 19.58
N GLN A 256 -0.13 -5.85 19.31
CA GLN A 256 0.17 -4.67 18.49
C GLN A 256 -0.18 -4.92 17.02
N GLN A 257 0.16 -6.09 16.47
CA GLN A 257 -0.17 -6.46 15.09
C GLN A 257 -1.69 -6.60 14.88
N PHE A 258 -2.41 -7.12 15.87
CA PHE A 258 -3.87 -7.19 15.85
C PHE A 258 -4.50 -5.79 15.75
N ARG A 259 -4.05 -4.83 16.56
CA ARG A 259 -4.56 -3.45 16.47
C ARG A 259 -4.21 -2.78 15.14
N LEU A 260 -3.05 -3.11 14.57
CA LEU A 260 -2.67 -2.63 13.23
C LEU A 260 -3.59 -3.22 12.14
N SER A 261 -3.88 -4.51 12.16
CA SER A 261 -4.76 -5.15 11.16
C SER A 261 -6.20 -4.65 11.25
N LEU A 262 -6.70 -4.40 12.47
CA LEU A 262 -7.99 -3.75 12.70
C LEU A 262 -7.99 -2.32 12.13
N LEU A 263 -6.92 -1.56 12.33
CA LEU A 263 -6.81 -0.20 11.78
C LEU A 263 -6.79 -0.19 10.26
N GLU A 264 -6.03 -1.10 9.64
CA GLU A 264 -5.99 -1.24 8.18
C GLU A 264 -7.37 -1.58 7.61
N THR A 265 -8.07 -2.52 8.24
CA THR A 265 -9.43 -2.92 7.86
C THR A 265 -10.41 -1.76 7.99
N ALA A 266 -10.40 -1.05 9.13
CA ALA A 266 -11.29 0.08 9.39
C ALA A 266 -11.01 1.24 8.42
N THR A 267 -9.73 1.52 8.13
CA THR A 267 -9.34 2.60 7.23
C THR A 267 -9.72 2.28 5.78
N ASN A 268 -9.49 1.06 5.31
CA ASN A 268 -9.92 0.63 3.97
C ASN A 268 -11.45 0.70 3.81
N ARG A 269 -12.20 0.29 4.85
CA ARG A 269 -13.66 0.42 4.87
C ARG A 269 -14.08 1.89 4.80
N LEU A 270 -13.45 2.76 5.59
CA LEU A 270 -13.71 4.20 5.59
C LEU A 270 -13.43 4.81 4.22
N ILE A 271 -12.28 4.50 3.61
CA ILE A 271 -11.92 4.95 2.26
C ILE A 271 -13.00 4.53 1.26
N HIS A 272 -13.44 3.27 1.31
CA HIS A 272 -14.48 2.78 0.41
C HIS A 272 -15.81 3.50 0.61
N GLN A 273 -16.22 3.75 1.86
CA GLN A 273 -17.42 4.52 2.17
C GLN A 273 -17.31 5.97 1.68
N MET A 274 -16.14 6.61 1.86
CA MET A 274 -15.90 7.96 1.39
C MET A 274 -15.93 8.03 -0.13
N LYS A 275 -15.36 7.06 -0.85
CA LYS A 275 -15.43 7.01 -2.32
C LYS A 275 -16.87 6.96 -2.87
N GLN A 276 -17.82 6.43 -2.10
CA GLN A 276 -19.24 6.34 -2.49
C GLN A 276 -20.03 7.61 -2.17
N ARG A 277 -19.47 8.57 -1.43
CA ARG A 277 -20.15 9.80 -1.05
C ARG A 277 -20.15 10.81 -2.20
N THR A 278 -21.33 11.32 -2.54
CA THR A 278 -21.49 12.37 -3.57
C THR A 278 -21.32 13.79 -3.03
N ASP A 279 -21.24 13.96 -1.71
CA ASP A 279 -21.14 15.25 -1.02
C ASP A 279 -19.71 15.64 -0.64
N LEU A 280 -18.70 14.86 -1.06
CA LEU A 280 -17.31 15.17 -0.77
C LEU A 280 -16.82 16.36 -1.61
N PRO A 281 -15.94 17.21 -1.03
CA PRO A 281 -15.22 18.20 -1.82
C PRO A 281 -14.49 17.55 -3.01
N PRO A 282 -14.51 18.15 -4.21
CA PRO A 282 -13.92 17.55 -5.41
C PRO A 282 -12.46 17.15 -5.27
N TRP A 283 -11.67 17.93 -4.51
CA TRP A 283 -10.26 17.62 -4.23
C TRP A 283 -10.10 16.33 -3.39
N LYS A 284 -10.99 16.11 -2.41
CA LYS A 284 -10.96 14.96 -1.48
C LYS A 284 -11.42 13.69 -2.20
N ALA A 285 -12.43 13.79 -3.06
CA ALA A 285 -12.84 12.70 -3.94
C ALA A 285 -11.73 12.30 -4.92
N LYS A 286 -11.09 13.29 -5.58
CA LYS A 286 -9.95 13.06 -6.48
C LYS A 286 -8.75 12.44 -5.75
N TRP A 287 -8.45 12.89 -4.53
CA TRP A 287 -7.36 12.33 -3.73
C TRP A 287 -7.62 10.89 -3.32
N LEU A 288 -8.81 10.57 -2.80
CA LEU A 288 -9.16 9.20 -2.43
C LEU A 288 -9.09 8.24 -3.63
N GLN A 289 -9.42 8.72 -4.83
CA GLN A 289 -9.28 7.94 -6.07
C GLN A 289 -7.81 7.73 -6.45
N ALA A 290 -6.99 8.78 -6.38
CA ALA A 290 -5.60 8.75 -6.81
C ALA A 290 -4.65 8.07 -5.82
N ASP A 291 -4.89 8.22 -4.51
CA ASP A 291 -3.94 7.81 -3.47
C ASP A 291 -4.64 7.37 -2.15
N PRO A 292 -5.25 6.18 -2.13
CA PRO A 292 -5.84 5.61 -0.92
C PRO A 292 -4.78 5.18 0.11
N LEU A 293 -3.54 4.93 -0.29
CA LEU A 293 -2.50 4.46 0.62
C LEU A 293 -1.92 5.59 1.48
N GLU A 294 -1.80 6.81 0.96
CA GLU A 294 -1.47 7.99 1.78
C GLU A 294 -2.50 8.20 2.90
N THR A 295 -3.78 7.93 2.60
CA THR A 295 -4.87 7.98 3.59
C THR A 295 -4.65 6.93 4.69
N LEU A 296 -4.27 5.70 4.32
CA LEU A 296 -3.93 4.64 5.28
C LEU A 296 -2.68 4.97 6.11
N ALA A 297 -1.64 5.49 5.47
CA ALA A 297 -0.40 5.84 6.13
C ALA A 297 -0.57 7.01 7.10
N HIS A 298 -1.41 8.01 6.78
CA HIS A 298 -1.79 9.03 7.76
C HIS A 298 -2.52 8.44 8.97
N ALA A 299 -3.48 7.53 8.77
CA ALA A 299 -4.16 6.86 9.88
C ALA A 299 -3.16 6.11 10.79
N LYS A 300 -2.23 5.36 10.18
CA LYS A 300 -1.15 4.66 10.87
C LYS A 300 -0.27 5.63 11.68
N ALA A 301 0.16 6.74 11.09
CA ALA A 301 0.99 7.73 11.76
C ALA A 301 0.26 8.40 12.95
N ALA A 302 -0.98 8.85 12.72
CA ALA A 302 -1.80 9.52 13.73
C ALA A 302 -2.16 8.60 14.92
N LEU A 303 -2.42 7.32 14.65
CA LEU A 303 -2.91 6.37 15.65
C LEU A 303 -1.85 5.43 16.22
N LYS A 304 -0.58 5.53 15.80
CA LYS A 304 0.49 4.67 16.31
C LYS A 304 0.65 4.69 17.82
N ARG A 305 0.78 5.87 18.43
CA ARG A 305 0.89 5.97 19.90
C ARG A 305 -0.43 5.64 20.60
N PRO A 306 -1.59 6.22 20.19
CA PRO A 306 -2.88 5.92 20.81
C PRO A 306 -3.22 4.43 20.83
N LEU A 307 -2.96 3.70 19.74
CA LEU A 307 -3.27 2.27 19.62
C LEU A 307 -2.07 1.36 19.97
N GLN A 308 -0.94 1.92 20.40
CA GLN A 308 0.30 1.16 20.66
C GLN A 308 0.64 0.23 19.48
N LEU A 309 0.63 0.77 18.26
CA LEU A 309 0.97 0.03 17.05
C LEU A 309 2.48 -0.32 17.04
N PRO A 310 2.91 -1.30 16.22
CA PRO A 310 4.31 -1.69 16.15
C PRO A 310 5.25 -0.51 15.87
N GLN A 311 6.44 -0.53 16.46
CA GLN A 311 7.42 0.56 16.36
C GLN A 311 7.83 0.88 14.92
N ASP A 312 7.77 -0.09 14.00
CA ASP A 312 8.17 0.08 12.61
C ASP A 312 7.01 0.52 11.70
N THR A 313 5.81 0.70 12.28
CA THR A 313 4.67 1.29 11.57
C THR A 313 5.11 2.66 11.07
N ALA A 314 5.08 2.84 9.74
CA ALA A 314 5.53 4.03 9.04
C ALA A 314 4.92 5.29 9.67
N GLN A 315 5.78 6.12 10.29
CA GLN A 315 5.39 7.42 10.84
C GLN A 315 5.72 8.56 9.90
N ASP A 316 6.79 8.40 9.11
CA ASP A 316 7.43 9.53 8.44
C ASP A 316 7.40 9.41 6.91
N LEU A 317 6.72 8.39 6.35
CA LEU A 317 6.66 8.16 4.90
C LEU A 317 5.70 9.10 4.16
N THR A 318 4.96 9.97 4.86
CA THR A 318 3.88 10.74 4.24
C THR A 318 3.95 12.22 4.58
N ASN A 319 3.61 13.03 3.59
CA ASN A 319 3.48 14.47 3.76
C ASN A 319 2.13 14.74 4.44
N LEU A 320 2.14 14.87 5.78
CA LEU A 320 0.94 15.04 6.62
C LEU A 320 0.05 16.24 6.24
N ASP A 321 0.54 17.13 5.38
CA ASP A 321 -0.16 18.32 4.89
C ASP A 321 -1.30 18.00 3.90
N PHE A 322 -1.42 16.76 3.39
CA PHE A 322 -2.45 16.37 2.41
C PHE A 322 -3.08 15.01 2.70
N SER A 323 -3.88 14.93 3.77
CA SER A 323 -4.69 13.75 4.09
C SER A 323 -6.16 13.95 3.74
N ALA A 324 -6.82 12.90 3.22
CA ALA A 324 -8.28 12.87 3.12
C ALA A 324 -8.98 12.68 4.48
N LEU A 325 -8.31 12.23 5.54
CA LEU A 325 -8.85 12.10 6.89
C LEU A 325 -8.82 13.43 7.66
N ASP A 326 -9.97 13.82 8.19
CA ASP A 326 -10.12 14.93 9.13
C ASP A 326 -9.94 14.41 10.59
N PRO A 327 -9.73 15.29 11.59
CA PRO A 327 -9.58 14.85 12.99
C PRO A 327 -10.76 14.02 13.52
N LYS A 328 -11.97 14.23 12.99
CA LYS A 328 -13.15 13.43 13.32
C LYS A 328 -13.04 12.00 12.80
N ASP A 329 -12.48 11.82 11.61
CA ASP A 329 -12.27 10.51 10.99
C ASP A 329 -11.21 9.72 11.80
N ILE A 330 -10.13 10.38 12.21
CA ILE A 330 -9.09 9.79 13.08
C ILE A 330 -9.67 9.36 14.44
N ALA A 331 -10.50 10.19 15.05
CA ALA A 331 -11.17 9.84 16.31
C ALA A 331 -12.13 8.65 16.14
N ALA A 332 -12.88 8.61 15.03
CA ALA A 332 -13.77 7.50 14.71
C ALA A 332 -13.00 6.19 14.50
N LEU A 333 -11.92 6.20 13.72
CA LEU A 333 -11.04 5.04 13.52
C LEU A 333 -10.46 4.54 14.84
N HIS A 334 -10.00 5.45 15.71
CA HIS A 334 -9.50 5.08 17.04
C HIS A 334 -10.57 4.35 17.87
N SER A 335 -11.77 4.93 17.97
CA SER A 335 -12.88 4.33 18.71
C SER A 335 -13.32 2.99 18.12
N GLU A 336 -13.37 2.87 16.79
CA GLU A 336 -13.73 1.63 16.10
C GLU A 336 -12.71 0.52 16.37
N VAL A 337 -11.41 0.80 16.26
CA VAL A 337 -10.36 -0.19 16.54
C VAL A 337 -10.41 -0.64 17.99
N LEU A 338 -10.60 0.28 18.94
CA LEU A 338 -10.72 -0.09 20.35
C LEU A 338 -11.96 -0.93 20.64
N ALA A 339 -13.09 -0.62 20.01
CA ALA A 339 -14.32 -1.40 20.16
C ALA A 339 -14.15 -2.83 19.61
N GLN A 340 -13.55 -2.97 18.42
CA GLN A 340 -13.28 -4.29 17.84
C GLN A 340 -12.21 -5.05 18.64
N ALA A 341 -11.19 -4.37 19.16
CA ALA A 341 -10.16 -4.99 19.97
C ALA A 341 -10.68 -5.45 21.36
N ALA A 342 -11.81 -4.91 21.82
CA ALA A 342 -12.47 -5.32 23.04
C ALA A 342 -13.37 -6.56 22.86
N ASP A 343 -13.59 -7.02 21.62
CA ASP A 343 -14.30 -8.28 21.38
C ASP A 343 -13.46 -9.46 21.90
N PRO A 344 -13.97 -10.22 22.88
CA PRO A 344 -13.24 -11.33 23.50
C PRO A 344 -12.92 -12.48 22.52
N GLN A 345 -13.61 -12.57 21.37
CA GLN A 345 -13.37 -13.61 20.38
C GLN A 345 -12.44 -13.14 19.24
N ALA A 346 -12.37 -11.84 18.97
CA ALA A 346 -11.63 -11.32 17.83
C ALA A 346 -10.12 -11.57 17.96
N TYR A 347 -9.54 -11.35 19.14
CA TYR A 347 -8.11 -11.52 19.33
C TYR A 347 -7.67 -12.99 19.32
N PRO A 348 -8.32 -13.93 20.04
CA PRO A 348 -8.02 -15.36 19.88
C PRO A 348 -8.19 -15.87 18.45
N ALA A 349 -9.22 -15.41 17.73
CA ALA A 349 -9.41 -15.77 16.32
C ALA A 349 -8.30 -15.22 15.42
N PHE A 350 -7.81 -14.00 15.69
CA PHE A 350 -6.64 -13.44 15.02
C PHE A 350 -5.39 -14.29 15.26
N LEU A 351 -5.10 -14.65 16.51
CA LEU A 351 -3.94 -15.48 16.87
C LEU A 351 -3.94 -16.83 16.14
N MET A 352 -5.10 -17.50 16.10
CA MET A 352 -5.25 -18.80 15.43
C MET A 352 -4.99 -18.75 13.92
N ARG A 353 -5.11 -17.58 13.29
CA ARG A 353 -4.81 -17.34 11.87
C ARG A 353 -3.40 -16.79 11.65
N HIS A 354 -2.69 -16.42 12.72
CA HIS A 354 -1.41 -15.75 12.63
C HIS A 354 -0.24 -16.73 12.74
N GLU A 355 0.36 -17.08 11.60
CA GLU A 355 1.38 -18.14 11.51
C GLU A 355 2.57 -17.92 12.45
N THR A 356 3.06 -16.69 12.58
CA THR A 356 4.17 -16.39 13.50
C THR A 356 3.85 -16.68 14.96
N TRP A 357 2.60 -16.45 15.36
CA TRP A 357 2.18 -16.78 16.72
C TRP A 357 2.10 -18.30 16.88
N ARG A 358 1.47 -18.99 15.94
CA ARG A 358 1.33 -20.45 15.94
C ARG A 358 2.70 -21.13 16.04
N VAL A 359 3.62 -20.78 15.16
CA VAL A 359 5.00 -21.30 15.16
C VAL A 359 5.72 -20.91 16.44
N GLY A 360 5.61 -19.66 16.88
CA GLY A 360 6.24 -19.20 18.12
C GLY A 360 5.75 -19.97 19.35
N ILE A 361 4.45 -20.23 19.46
CA ILE A 361 3.87 -21.01 20.56
C ILE A 361 4.31 -22.48 20.49
N GLN A 362 4.35 -23.07 19.30
CA GLN A 362 4.88 -24.43 19.13
C GLN A 362 6.34 -24.54 19.59
N GLU A 363 7.17 -23.53 19.30
CA GLU A 363 8.56 -23.44 19.74
C GLU A 363 8.71 -23.18 21.25
N LEU A 364 7.77 -22.47 21.87
CA LEU A 364 7.76 -22.22 23.32
C LEU A 364 7.27 -23.45 24.11
N HIS A 365 6.38 -24.24 23.52
CA HIS A 365 5.73 -25.40 24.12
C HIS A 365 6.20 -26.71 23.48
N LYS A 366 7.51 -26.85 23.24
CA LYS A 366 8.09 -28.01 22.52
C LYS A 366 7.70 -29.36 23.12
N THR A 367 7.56 -29.44 24.45
CA THR A 367 7.14 -30.67 25.12
C THR A 367 5.75 -31.15 24.70
N THR A 368 4.90 -30.23 24.25
CA THR A 368 3.55 -30.51 23.77
C THR A 368 3.52 -30.75 22.26
N PHE A 369 4.22 -29.91 21.49
CA PHE A 369 4.09 -29.92 20.01
C PHE A 369 5.11 -30.81 19.29
N LYS A 370 6.31 -31.03 19.86
CA LYS A 370 7.33 -31.89 19.23
C LYS A 370 6.83 -33.33 19.00
N PRO A 371 6.12 -33.97 19.94
CA PRO A 371 5.55 -35.30 19.69
C PRO A 371 4.55 -35.31 18.52
N LEU A 372 3.71 -34.27 18.38
CA LEU A 372 2.76 -34.18 17.26
C LEU A 372 3.47 -34.04 15.91
N GLU A 373 4.57 -33.27 15.88
CA GLU A 373 5.44 -33.16 14.71
C GLU A 373 6.14 -34.50 14.39
N ASP A 374 6.67 -35.18 15.42
CA ASP A 374 7.30 -36.50 15.25
C ASP A 374 6.30 -37.55 14.75
N ASP A 375 5.06 -37.55 15.25
CA ASP A 375 4.02 -38.49 14.80
C ASP A 375 3.67 -38.27 13.33
N ARG A 376 3.60 -37.00 12.87
CA ARG A 376 3.43 -36.65 11.46
C ARG A 376 4.62 -37.12 10.63
N ASP A 377 5.83 -36.74 11.02
CA ASP A 377 7.05 -36.99 10.22
C ASP A 377 7.40 -38.48 10.13
N ASN A 378 7.02 -39.26 11.14
CA ASN A 378 7.21 -40.72 11.16
C ASN A 378 6.00 -41.50 10.58
N ASP A 379 5.00 -40.82 10.01
CA ASP A 379 3.87 -41.51 9.40
C ASP A 379 4.34 -42.44 8.25
N PRO A 380 3.94 -43.72 8.24
CA PRO A 380 4.33 -44.67 7.19
C PRO A 380 4.00 -44.21 5.76
N PHE A 381 3.06 -43.26 5.60
CA PHE A 381 2.77 -42.60 4.33
C PHE A 381 4.01 -42.00 3.67
N HIS A 382 4.92 -41.41 4.45
CA HIS A 382 6.14 -40.79 3.94
C HIS A 382 7.15 -41.81 3.38
N GLN A 383 6.94 -43.11 3.59
CA GLN A 383 7.72 -44.20 3.01
C GLN A 383 7.11 -44.75 1.71
N LEU A 384 5.90 -44.31 1.34
CA LEU A 384 5.27 -44.74 0.10
C LEU A 384 5.98 -44.11 -1.10
N PRO A 385 6.16 -44.86 -2.21
CA PRO A 385 6.75 -44.29 -3.41
C PRO A 385 5.87 -43.17 -3.95
N PHE A 386 6.50 -42.09 -4.40
CA PHE A 386 5.79 -41.04 -5.13
C PHE A 386 5.16 -41.63 -6.41
N PRO A 387 3.92 -41.26 -6.74
CA PRO A 387 3.31 -41.60 -8.02
C PRO A 387 4.20 -41.15 -9.19
N ALA A 388 4.28 -41.95 -10.25
CA ALA A 388 5.09 -41.63 -11.42
C ALA A 388 4.53 -40.47 -12.25
N ASP A 389 3.27 -40.10 -12.01
CA ASP A 389 2.53 -39.06 -12.71
C ASP A 389 1.62 -38.30 -11.72
N HIS A 390 0.97 -37.23 -12.17
CA HIS A 390 0.13 -36.36 -11.35
C HIS A 390 -1.37 -36.41 -11.71
N GLN A 391 -1.78 -37.26 -12.65
CA GLN A 391 -3.16 -37.29 -13.19
C GLN A 391 -3.83 -38.66 -13.08
N SER A 392 -3.10 -39.68 -12.65
CA SER A 392 -3.63 -41.03 -12.50
C SER A 392 -4.48 -41.16 -11.23
N PRO A 393 -5.41 -42.13 -11.19
CA PRO A 393 -6.13 -42.46 -9.97
C PRO A 393 -5.20 -42.74 -8.77
N ALA A 394 -4.00 -43.29 -9.00
CA ALA A 394 -3.00 -43.51 -7.96
C ALA A 394 -2.42 -42.19 -7.42
N ALA A 395 -2.19 -41.20 -8.30
CA ALA A 395 -1.75 -39.87 -7.90
C ALA A 395 -2.81 -39.15 -7.05
N PHE A 396 -4.08 -39.20 -7.46
CA PHE A 396 -5.18 -38.63 -6.69
C PHE A 396 -5.34 -39.29 -5.32
N GLU A 397 -5.26 -40.62 -5.24
CA GLU A 397 -5.33 -41.35 -3.97
C GLU A 397 -4.14 -41.02 -3.05
N TYR A 398 -2.94 -40.84 -3.61
CA TYR A 398 -1.77 -40.40 -2.87
C TYR A 398 -1.98 -38.99 -2.28
N SER A 399 -2.42 -38.02 -3.09
CA SER A 399 -2.71 -36.66 -2.65
C SER A 399 -3.82 -36.61 -1.60
N ARG A 400 -4.89 -37.41 -1.76
CA ARG A 400 -5.97 -37.53 -0.78
C ARG A 400 -5.44 -38.00 0.58
N LYS A 401 -4.64 -39.07 0.60
CA LYS A 401 -4.02 -39.58 1.83
C LYS A 401 -3.08 -38.56 2.48
N ALA A 402 -2.24 -37.89 1.69
CA ALA A 402 -1.38 -36.81 2.18
C ALA A 402 -2.21 -35.71 2.88
N SER A 403 -3.30 -35.28 2.24
CA SER A 403 -4.20 -34.27 2.77
C SER A 403 -4.90 -34.71 4.05
N GLU A 404 -5.31 -35.98 4.16
CA GLU A 404 -5.95 -36.53 5.36
C GLU A 404 -5.01 -36.53 6.56
N ILE A 405 -3.76 -36.98 6.37
CA ILE A 405 -2.73 -37.00 7.41
C ILE A 405 -2.42 -35.59 7.87
N TYR A 406 -2.16 -34.67 6.92
CA TYR A 406 -1.89 -33.29 7.25
C TYR A 406 -3.07 -32.62 7.98
N SER A 407 -4.31 -32.87 7.54
CA SER A 407 -5.51 -32.33 8.19
C SER A 407 -5.70 -32.85 9.61
N ALA A 408 -5.40 -34.14 9.85
CA ALA A 408 -5.48 -34.73 11.19
C ALA A 408 -4.41 -34.17 12.14
N TRP A 409 -3.19 -33.99 11.64
CA TRP A 409 -2.11 -33.33 12.37
C TRP A 409 -2.47 -31.87 12.71
N GLU A 410 -2.91 -31.12 11.71
CA GLU A 410 -3.32 -29.71 11.85
C GLU A 410 -4.48 -29.56 12.85
N ALA A 411 -5.45 -30.47 12.84
CA ALA A 411 -6.53 -30.50 13.84
C ALA A 411 -6.00 -30.75 15.26
N SER A 412 -5.01 -31.64 15.41
CA SER A 412 -4.37 -31.95 16.69
C SER A 412 -3.55 -30.76 17.22
N VAL A 413 -2.82 -30.07 16.35
CA VAL A 413 -2.12 -28.83 16.68
C VAL A 413 -3.10 -27.75 17.10
N ASN A 414 -4.18 -27.54 16.34
CA ASN A 414 -5.21 -26.54 16.64
C ASN A 414 -5.91 -26.79 17.98
N ALA A 415 -6.18 -28.05 18.34
CA ALA A 415 -6.76 -28.40 19.63
C ALA A 415 -5.91 -27.94 20.82
N HIS A 416 -4.58 -27.94 20.67
CA HIS A 416 -3.64 -27.46 21.69
C HIS A 416 -3.42 -25.94 21.64
N LEU A 417 -3.48 -25.32 20.46
CA LEU A 417 -3.32 -23.87 20.30
C LEU A 417 -4.54 -23.09 20.79
N HIS A 418 -5.76 -23.59 20.59
CA HIS A 418 -6.99 -22.91 20.99
C HIS A 418 -7.04 -22.44 22.46
N PRO A 419 -6.75 -23.29 23.47
CA PRO A 419 -6.75 -22.83 24.86
C PRO A 419 -5.66 -21.79 25.14
N LEU A 420 -4.51 -21.86 24.47
CA LEU A 420 -3.44 -20.87 24.61
C LEU A 420 -3.84 -19.52 24.00
N ALA A 421 -4.52 -19.53 22.84
CA ALA A 421 -5.08 -18.33 22.24
C ALA A 421 -6.14 -17.67 23.14
N ALA A 422 -7.02 -18.47 23.75
CA ALA A 422 -8.04 -17.97 24.68
C ALA A 422 -7.42 -17.32 25.92
N GLN A 423 -6.36 -17.92 26.47
CA GLN A 423 -5.61 -17.36 27.62
C GLN A 423 -4.91 -16.05 27.26
N ALA A 424 -4.29 -15.98 26.09
CA ALA A 424 -3.69 -14.74 25.57
C ALA A 424 -4.73 -13.62 25.40
N GLY A 425 -5.96 -13.99 25.00
CA GLY A 425 -7.16 -13.14 24.96
C GLY A 425 -7.42 -12.39 26.28
N GLY A 426 -7.37 -13.11 27.39
CA GLY A 426 -7.59 -12.55 28.73
C GLY A 426 -6.43 -11.69 29.27
N ALA A 427 -5.25 -11.78 28.66
CA ALA A 427 -4.03 -11.09 29.09
C ALA A 427 -3.75 -9.76 28.35
N MET A 428 -4.57 -9.40 27.35
CA MET A 428 -4.48 -8.09 26.70
C MET A 428 -4.73 -6.99 27.74
N PRO A 429 -3.76 -6.08 27.99
CA PRO A 429 -3.94 -5.04 28.98
C PRO A 429 -5.12 -4.14 28.60
N PRO A 430 -6.01 -3.78 29.55
CA PRO A 430 -7.10 -2.87 29.27
C PRO A 430 -6.54 -1.50 28.85
N ASN A 431 -7.03 -0.97 27.74
CA ASN A 431 -6.57 0.29 27.10
C ASN A 431 -6.98 1.58 27.84
N HIS A 432 -7.14 1.56 29.16
CA HIS A 432 -7.44 2.76 29.92
C HIS A 432 -6.18 3.26 30.67
N PRO A 433 -5.80 4.54 30.54
CA PRO A 433 -5.14 5.19 31.66
C PRO A 433 -6.16 5.15 32.79
N ARG A 434 -5.86 4.37 33.84
CA ARG A 434 -6.65 4.37 35.07
C ARG A 434 -6.84 5.85 35.47
N PRO A 435 -8.08 6.36 35.63
CA PRO A 435 -8.27 7.70 36.16
C PRO A 435 -7.47 7.78 37.46
N PRO A 436 -6.72 8.88 37.73
CA PRO A 436 -6.07 9.02 39.02
C PRO A 436 -7.15 8.83 40.08
N GLU A 437 -6.95 7.84 40.95
CA GLU A 437 -7.85 7.60 42.08
C GLU A 437 -8.03 8.94 42.77
N ALA A 438 -9.27 9.43 42.79
CA ALA A 438 -9.61 10.62 43.54
C ALA A 438 -9.31 10.32 45.01
N GLY A 439 -8.13 10.74 45.46
CA GLY A 439 -7.75 10.68 46.85
C GLY A 439 -8.83 11.38 47.69
N PRO A 440 -9.10 10.89 48.90
CA PRO A 440 -10.24 11.37 49.70
C PRO A 440 -10.17 12.88 49.86
N SER A 441 -11.19 13.58 49.37
CA SER A 441 -11.35 15.01 49.51
C SER A 441 -11.30 15.37 51.00
N ARG A 442 -10.16 15.92 51.45
CA ARG A 442 -10.10 16.65 52.71
C ARG A 442 -11.01 17.86 52.56
N ARG A 443 -12.19 17.80 53.17
CA ARG A 443 -13.00 18.97 53.51
C ARG A 443 -12.15 19.89 54.38
N THR A 444 -11.58 20.93 53.79
CA THR A 444 -11.26 22.17 54.50
C THR A 444 -12.42 23.13 54.25
N GLY A 445 -13.33 23.21 55.22
CA GLY A 445 -14.29 24.32 55.27
C GLY A 445 -13.63 25.53 55.93
N PRO A 446 -13.84 26.75 55.40
CA PRO A 446 -13.65 27.97 56.15
C PRO A 446 -15.02 28.62 56.46
N GLY A 447 -15.14 29.20 57.66
CA GLY A 447 -16.05 30.32 57.96
C GLY A 447 -17.54 30.00 57.99
#